data_AF-A0AAU1UM10-F1
#
_entry.id   AF-A0AAU1UM10-F1
#
_cell.length_a   1.000
_cell.length_b   1.000
_cell.length_c   1.000
_cell.angle_alpha   90.00
_cell.angle_beta   90.00
_cell.angle_gamma   90.00
#
_symmetry.space_group_name_H-M   'P 1'
#
loop_
_entity.id
_entity.type
_entity.pdbx_description
1 polymer ?
#
loop_
_entity_poly.entity_id
_entity_poly.type
_entity_poly.pdbx_seq_one_letter_code
_entity_poly.pdbx_strand_id
1 'polypeptide(L)' 'MLSTSPTLGSVRVVQQLDALRQLLEPHRAYGPMRQYLTRFDDARRARMLLLADIIASSPGGTPA' A
#
# COMPACT_ATOMS: atom_id res chain seq x y z
N MET A 1 22.02 -11.72 -8.71
CA MET A 1 21.34 -10.64 -7.97
C MET A 1 19.84 -10.75 -8.24
N LEU A 2 19.03 -11.02 -7.22
CA LEU A 2 17.58 -10.98 -7.33
C LEU A 2 17.18 -9.53 -7.60
N SER A 3 17.00 -9.19 -8.88
CA SER A 3 16.39 -7.93 -9.28
C SER A 3 14.99 -7.91 -8.69
N THR A 4 14.82 -7.29 -7.52
CA THR A 4 13.49 -6.98 -7.01
C THR A 4 12.83 -6.08 -8.03
N SER A 5 11.90 -6.63 -8.81
CA SER A 5 11.09 -5.84 -9.72
C SER A 5 10.53 -4.64 -8.93
N PRO A 6 10.60 -3.41 -9.45
CA PRO A 6 10.11 -2.21 -8.76
C PRO A 6 8.64 -2.35 -8.32
N THR A 7 7.86 -3.17 -9.04
CA THR A 7 6.51 -3.59 -8.67
C THR A 7 6.49 -4.37 -7.35
N LEU A 8 7.40 -5.34 -7.16
CA LEU A 8 7.51 -6.16 -5.95
C LEU A 8 7.93 -5.32 -4.73
N GLY A 9 8.80 -4.34 -4.92
CA GLY A 9 9.12 -3.34 -3.90
C GLY A 9 7.92 -2.49 -3.50
N SER A 10 7.12 -2.06 -4.48
CA SER A 10 5.91 -1.26 -4.24
C SER A 10 4.80 -2.07 -3.54
N VAL A 11 4.61 -3.34 -3.90
CA VAL A 11 3.70 -4.27 -3.20
C VAL A 11 4.10 -4.45 -1.75
N ARG A 12 5.40 -4.64 -1.46
CA ARG A 12 5.90 -4.78 -0.08
C ARG A 12 5.58 -3.55 0.76
N VAL A 13 5.75 -2.34 0.21
CA VAL A 13 5.41 -1.10 0.92
C VAL A 13 3.92 -1.03 1.27
N VAL A 14 3.02 -1.45 0.35
CA VAL A 14 1.58 -1.50 0.64
C VAL A 14 1.28 -2.48 1.79
N GLN A 15 1.94 -3.64 1.82
CA GLN A 15 1.80 -4.60 2.91
C GLN A 15 2.31 -4.03 4.25
N GLN A 16 3.43 -3.31 4.24
CA GLN A 16 3.94 -2.64 5.44
C GLN A 16 2.99 -1.56 5.96
N LEU A 17 2.32 -0.81 5.07
CA LEU A 17 1.29 0.15 5.44
C LEU A 17 0.06 -0.53 6.05
N ASP A 18 -0.33 -1.70 5.55
CA ASP A 18 -1.41 -2.50 6.14
C ASP A 18 -1.06 -2.99 7.55
N ALA A 19 0.15 -3.53 7.73
CA ALA A 19 0.65 -3.94 9.05
C ALA A 19 0.69 -2.77 10.04
N LEU A 20 1.17 -1.60 9.60
CA LEU A 20 1.15 -0.38 10.41
C LEU A 20 -0.29 0.00 10.79
N ARG A 21 -1.23 -0.05 9.84
CA ARG A 21 -2.64 0.26 10.11
C ARG A 21 -3.22 -0.61 11.22
N GLN A 22 -2.89 -1.90 11.23
CA GLN A 22 -3.33 -2.86 12.25
C GLN A 22 -2.76 -2.54 13.64
N LEU A 23 -1.47 -2.17 13.72
CA LEU A 23 -0.82 -1.77 14.98
C LEU A 23 -1.43 -0.50 15.59
N LEU A 24 -1.96 0.37 14.74
CA LEU A 24 -2.53 1.65 15.14
C LEU A 24 -4.03 1.58 15.49
N GLU A 25 -4.74 0.54 15.06
CA GLU A 25 -6.19 0.35 15.33
C GLU A 25 -6.57 0.39 16.82
N PRO A 26 -5.80 -0.19 17.76
CA PRO A 26 -6.12 -0.11 19.19
C PRO A 26 -6.21 1.33 19.72
N HIS A 27 -5.53 2.27 19.06
CA HIS A 27 -5.44 3.67 19.47
C HIS A 27 -6.52 4.56 18.83
N ARG A 28 -7.44 4.01 18.03
CA ARG A 28 -8.48 4.77 17.30
C ARG A 28 -9.45 5.57 18.20
N ALA A 29 -9.52 5.23 19.48
CA ALA A 29 -10.34 5.93 20.46
C ALA A 29 -9.77 7.33 20.76
N TYR A 30 -8.45 7.51 20.58
CA TYR A 30 -7.80 8.80 20.72
C TYR A 30 -8.12 9.68 19.50
N GLY A 31 -8.72 10.86 19.74
CA GLY A 31 -9.22 11.76 18.69
C GLY A 31 -8.19 12.11 17.60
N PRO A 32 -6.96 12.55 17.95
CA PRO A 32 -5.91 12.81 16.98
C PRO A 32 -5.52 11.57 16.17
N MET A 33 -5.51 10.40 16.82
CA MET A 33 -5.21 9.14 16.16
C MET A 33 -6.26 8.79 15.11
N ARG A 34 -7.54 9.00 15.43
CA ARG A 34 -8.64 8.77 14.50
C ARG A 34 -8.50 9.65 13.25
N GLN A 35 -8.21 10.94 13.42
CA GLN A 35 -8.02 11.86 12.30
C GLN A 35 -6.81 11.46 11.44
N TYR A 36 -5.72 11.04 12.09
CA TYR A 36 -4.55 10.51 11.39
C TYR A 36 -4.91 9.25 10.58
N LEU A 37 -5.62 8.30 11.20
CA LEU A 37 -6.02 7.05 10.55
C LEU A 37 -6.91 7.29 9.34
N THR A 38 -7.83 8.26 9.38
CA THR A 38 -8.63 8.65 8.20
C THR A 38 -7.74 9.11 7.05
N ARG A 39 -6.81 10.05 7.29
CA ARG A 39 -5.89 10.54 6.25
C ARG A 39 -4.95 9.45 5.75
N PHE A 40 -4.52 8.58 6.66
CA PHE A 40 -3.69 7.43 6.35
C PHE A 40 -4.42 6.44 5.42
N ASP A 41 -5.67 6.11 5.72
CA ASP A 41 -6.48 5.19 4.93
C ASP A 41 -6.74 5.73 3.52
N ASP A 42 -6.97 7.04 3.37
CA ASP A 42 -7.11 7.70 2.07
C ASP A 42 -5.81 7.64 1.25
N ALA A 43 -4.67 8.00 1.86
CA ALA A 43 -3.37 7.94 1.20
C ALA A 43 -2.98 6.50 0.81
N ARG A 44 -3.28 5.52 1.68
CA ARG A 44 -3.06 4.10 1.43
C ARG A 44 -3.90 3.61 0.26
N ARG A 45 -5.18 3.99 0.20
CA ARG A 45 -6.08 3.65 -0.91
C ARG A 45 -5.58 4.24 -2.23
N ALA A 46 -5.17 5.51 -2.25
CA ALA A 46 -4.60 6.15 -3.44
C ALA A 46 -3.35 5.39 -3.93
N ARG A 47 -2.48 4.94 -3.02
CA ARG A 47 -1.30 4.16 -3.37
C ARG A 47 -1.62 2.75 -3.87
N MET A 48 -2.65 2.09 -3.34
CA MET A 48 -3.12 0.81 -3.87
C MET A 48 -3.64 0.95 -5.30
N LEU A 49 -4.42 1.99 -5.58
CA LEU A 49 -4.93 2.26 -6.93
C LEU A 49 -3.79 2.55 -7.91
N LEU A 50 -2.83 3.37 -7.53
CA LEU A 50 -1.64 3.63 -8.34
C LEU A 50 -0.85 2.35 -8.62
N LEU A 51 -0.69 1.48 -7.62
CA LEU A 51 0.01 0.21 -7.80
C LEU A 51 -0.75 -0.72 -8.75
N ALA A 52 -2.07 -0.78 -8.65
CA ALA A 52 -2.91 -1.53 -9.57
C ALA A 52 -2.74 -1.03 -11.02
N ASP A 53 -2.69 0.29 -11.20
CA ASP A 53 -2.46 0.93 -12.50
C ASP A 53 -1.06 0.62 -13.07
N ILE A 54 -0.02 0.67 -12.23
CA ILE A 54 1.35 0.30 -12.62
C ILE A 54 1.44 -1.17 -13.01
N ILE A 55 0.78 -2.07 -12.27
CA ILE A 55 0.73 -3.50 -12.59
C ILE A 55 -0.01 -3.72 -13.91
N ALA A 56 -1.17 -3.09 -14.10
CA ALA A 56 -1.97 -3.20 -15.32
C ALA A 56 -1.27 -2.62 -16.56
N SER A 57 -0.47 -1.57 -16.38
CA SER A 57 0.29 -0.90 -17.44
C SER A 57 1.66 -1.53 -17.72
N SER A 58 2.09 -2.53 -16.95
CA SER A 58 3.37 -3.20 -17.17
C SER A 58 3.24 -4.28 -18.26
N PRO A 59 3.95 -4.17 -19.40
CA PRO A 59 3.82 -5.10 -20.53
C PRO A 59 4.56 -6.44 -20.31
N GLY A 60 4.62 -6.92 -19.06
CA GLY A 60 5.44 -8.06 -18.64
C GLY A 60 4.66 -9.34 -18.32
N GLY A 61 3.45 -9.49 -18.86
CA GLY A 61 2.75 -10.77 -18.88
C GLY A 61 2.94 -11.41 -20.24
N THR A 62 3.75 -12.46 -20.33
CA THR A 62 3.76 -13.36 -21.49
C THR A 62 2.44 -14.14 -21.52
N PRO A 63 1.63 -14.00 -22.59
CA PRO A 63 1.07 -15.18 -23.22
C PRO A 63 1.63 -15.28 -24.65
N ALA A 64 2.10 -16.50 -24.98
CA ALA A 64 2.86 -16.93 -26.16
C ALA A 64 4.38 -16.75 -26.07
#